data_AF-A0A7V9G0E2-F1
#
_entry.id   AF-A0A7V9G0E2-F1
#
_cell.length_a   1.000
_cell.length_b   1.000
_cell.length_c   1.000
_cell.angle_alpha   90.00
_cell.angle_beta   90.00
_cell.angle_gamma   90.00
#
_symmetry.space_group_name_H-M   'P 1'
#
loop_
_entity.id
_entity.type
_entity.pdbx_description
1 polymer ?
#
loop_
_entity_poly.entity_id
_entity_poly.type
_entity_poly.pdbx_seq_one_letter_code
_entity_poly.pdbx_strand_id
1 'polypeptide(L)'
;MSRSPGAWAASLLVGLAAISLWNARAYPPDGGYDAAQHIEYAELLTREGRIPGPERRSEYYTPPLFYAVAGEATRLGEAAGLGDPRKAAQGVNALLAIGTALLTLLLARTLWPGRALLHVAALAFLAFLPVVAKTTAMYHPEPLSLFLSTAGLVLAARMLARRSFGRLAAVALGVTLGAGQLVRAFSLWTFAVVVLTFLAAALARR
;
A
#
# COMPACT_ATOMS: atom_id res chain seq x y z
N MET A 1 -0.43 35.65 6.51
CA MET A 1 0.26 35.01 5.37
C MET A 1 -0.46 33.71 5.04
N SER A 2 -1.26 33.64 3.97
CA SER A 2 -1.91 32.39 3.56
C SER A 2 -0.88 31.48 2.88
N ARG A 3 -0.62 30.30 3.47
CA ARG A 3 0.25 29.30 2.83
C ARG A 3 -0.41 28.77 1.55
N SER A 4 0.39 28.56 0.50
CA SER A 4 -0.11 28.01 -0.77
C SER A 4 -0.56 26.54 -0.57
N PRO A 5 -1.52 26.03 -1.37
CA PRO A 5 -1.92 24.61 -1.34
C PRO A 5 -0.76 23.63 -1.48
N GLY A 6 0.28 24.01 -2.23
CA GLY A 6 1.51 23.21 -2.35
C GLY A 6 2.27 23.08 -1.04
N ALA A 7 2.38 24.16 -0.26
CA ALA A 7 3.02 24.12 1.06
C ALA A 7 2.24 23.22 2.04
N TRP A 8 0.89 23.26 2.01
CA TRP A 8 0.06 22.37 2.82
C TRP A 8 0.27 20.90 2.47
N ALA A 9 0.25 20.55 1.18
CA ALA A 9 0.51 19.18 0.73
C ALA A 9 1.91 18.69 1.15
N ALA A 10 2.94 19.55 1.02
CA ALA A 10 4.29 19.23 1.46
C ALA A 10 4.36 18.99 2.98
N SER A 11 3.74 19.85 3.80
CA SER A 11 3.70 19.65 5.25
C SER A 11 2.99 18.36 5.65
N LEU A 12 1.89 18.01 4.98
CA LEU A 12 1.19 16.75 5.22
C LEU A 12 2.05 15.53 4.87
N LEU A 13 2.74 15.56 3.72
CA LEU A 13 3.66 14.49 3.31
C LEU A 13 4.80 14.32 4.31
N VAL A 14 5.44 15.42 4.72
CA VAL A 14 6.53 15.39 5.69
C VAL A 14 6.04 14.89 7.04
N GLY A 15 4.88 15.34 7.51
CA GLY A 15 4.29 14.88 8.77
C GLY A 15 3.97 13.38 8.75
N LEU A 16 3.31 12.90 7.69
CA LEU A 16 3.01 11.48 7.50
C LEU A 16 4.30 10.65 7.44
N ALA A 17 5.31 11.11 6.69
CA ALA A 17 6.60 10.42 6.58
C ALA A 17 7.30 10.35 7.93
N ALA A 18 7.37 11.46 8.66
CA ALA A 18 7.99 11.52 9.98
C ALA A 18 7.30 10.57 10.97
N ILE A 19 5.97 10.57 11.03
CA ILE A 19 5.20 9.67 11.89
C ILE A 19 5.39 8.21 11.49
N SER A 20 5.35 7.90 10.19
CA SER A 20 5.48 6.52 9.69
C SER A 20 6.88 5.96 9.98
N LEU A 21 7.93 6.75 9.75
CA LEU A 21 9.31 6.36 10.05
C LEU A 21 9.58 6.28 11.54
N TRP A 22 9.01 7.20 12.34
CA TRP A 22 9.07 7.14 13.79
C TRP A 22 8.42 5.85 14.30
N ASN A 23 7.22 5.53 13.82
CA ASN A 23 6.51 4.32 14.21
C ASN A 23 7.27 3.05 13.81
N ALA A 24 7.84 3.00 12.60
CA ALA A 24 8.67 1.88 12.18
C ALA A 24 9.86 1.65 13.13
N ARG A 25 10.46 2.73 13.65
CA ARG A 25 11.53 2.63 14.65
C ARG A 25 11.00 2.24 16.03
N ALA A 26 9.96 2.91 16.54
CA ALA A 26 9.54 2.85 17.94
C ALA A 26 8.53 1.74 18.27
N TYR A 27 7.64 1.38 17.34
CA TYR A 27 6.52 0.47 17.61
C TYR A 27 6.95 -1.00 17.60
N PRO A 28 6.68 -1.81 18.64
CA PRO A 28 7.13 -3.21 18.69
C PRO A 28 6.53 -4.05 17.53
N PRO A 29 7.31 -4.88 16.81
CA PRO A 29 6.80 -5.65 15.66
C PRO A 29 5.66 -6.62 16.00
N ASP A 30 5.64 -7.12 17.22
CA ASP A 30 4.65 -8.04 17.80
C ASP A 30 3.46 -7.32 18.47
N GLY A 31 3.48 -5.98 18.55
CA GLY A 31 2.43 -5.20 19.20
C GLY A 31 1.13 -5.08 18.41
N GLY A 32 1.15 -5.47 17.13
CA GLY A 32 -0.03 -5.44 16.25
C GLY A 32 -1.02 -6.55 16.56
N TYR A 33 -2.28 -6.34 16.19
CA TYR A 33 -3.23 -7.45 16.16
C TYR A 33 -2.77 -8.44 15.08
N ASP A 34 -2.93 -9.73 15.38
CA ASP A 34 -2.54 -10.84 14.52
C ASP A 34 -1.05 -10.82 14.05
N ALA A 35 -0.20 -10.01 14.68
CA ALA A 35 1.19 -9.85 14.30
C ALA A 35 1.96 -11.17 14.43
N ALA A 36 1.67 -11.96 15.47
CA ALA A 36 2.27 -13.28 15.66
C ALA A 36 1.98 -14.21 14.47
N GLN A 37 0.73 -14.26 14.01
CA GLN A 37 0.32 -15.04 12.85
C GLN A 37 0.99 -14.56 11.55
N HIS A 38 1.13 -13.24 11.38
CA HIS A 38 1.78 -12.66 10.20
C HIS A 38 3.28 -12.92 10.17
N ILE A 39 3.94 -12.82 11.32
CA ILE A 39 5.37 -13.11 11.48
C ILE A 39 5.61 -14.60 11.23
N GLU A 40 4.81 -15.49 11.82
CA GLU A 40 4.91 -16.94 11.62
C GLU A 40 4.78 -17.30 10.13
N TYR A 41 3.80 -16.74 9.41
CA TYR A 41 3.67 -16.99 7.97
C TYR A 41 4.91 -16.50 7.22
N ALA A 42 5.37 -15.27 7.45
CA ALA A 42 6.56 -14.74 6.78
C ALA A 42 7.81 -15.61 7.01
N GLU A 43 7.99 -16.13 8.22
CA GLU A 43 9.08 -17.04 8.56
C GLU A 43 8.95 -18.40 7.85
N LEU A 44 7.77 -19.03 7.90
CA LEU A 44 7.49 -20.29 7.20
C LEU A 44 7.76 -20.18 5.70
N LEU A 45 7.31 -19.08 5.09
CA LEU A 45 7.45 -18.89 3.66
C LEU A 45 8.90 -18.66 3.23
N THR A 46 9.64 -17.83 3.96
CA THR A 46 10.98 -17.40 3.53
C THR A 46 12.12 -18.26 4.07
N ARG A 47 11.96 -18.91 5.23
CA ARG A 47 12.97 -19.81 5.81
C ARG A 47 12.71 -21.27 5.46
N GLU A 48 11.45 -21.69 5.44
CA GLU A 48 11.10 -23.11 5.21
C GLU A 48 10.56 -23.36 3.80
N GLY A 49 10.22 -22.32 3.03
CA GLY A 49 9.61 -22.47 1.70
C GLY A 49 8.21 -23.05 1.75
N ARG A 50 7.50 -22.87 2.87
CA ARG A 50 6.18 -23.48 3.13
C ARG A 50 5.09 -22.43 3.26
N ILE A 51 3.92 -22.74 2.70
CA ILE A 51 2.69 -22.02 2.99
C ILE A 51 2.04 -22.69 4.22
N PRO A 52 1.55 -21.93 5.20
CA PRO A 52 0.92 -22.51 6.37
C PRO A 52 -0.33 -23.33 6.01
N GLY A 53 -0.54 -24.45 6.69
CA GLY A 53 -1.76 -25.25 6.57
C GLY A 53 -2.82 -24.87 7.62
N PRO A 54 -4.05 -25.40 7.49
CA PRO A 54 -5.17 -25.12 8.39
C PRO A 54 -4.94 -25.59 9.83
N GLU A 55 -3.97 -26.48 10.06
CA GLU A 55 -3.55 -26.94 11.38
C GLU A 55 -2.88 -25.85 12.23
N ARG A 56 -2.42 -24.77 11.60
CA ARG A 56 -1.79 -23.63 12.27
C ARG A 56 -2.77 -22.48 12.45
N ARG A 57 -2.65 -21.76 13.58
CA ARG A 57 -3.42 -20.53 13.83
C ARG A 57 -2.99 -19.35 12.96
N SER A 58 -1.99 -19.54 12.10
CA SER A 58 -1.55 -18.57 11.11
C SER A 58 -2.66 -18.20 10.13
N GLU A 59 -2.47 -17.09 9.43
CA GLU A 59 -3.35 -16.59 8.38
C GLU A 59 -3.27 -17.44 7.09
N TYR A 60 -3.48 -18.77 7.16
CA TYR A 60 -3.29 -19.69 6.03
C TYR A 60 -4.21 -19.40 4.83
N TYR A 61 -5.33 -18.70 5.07
CA TYR A 61 -6.29 -18.29 4.06
C TYR A 61 -5.88 -16.98 3.36
N THR A 62 -4.81 -16.32 3.77
CA THR A 62 -4.32 -15.11 3.11
C THR A 62 -3.28 -15.40 2.03
N PRO A 63 -3.34 -14.66 0.90
CA PRO A 63 -2.35 -14.78 -0.17
C PRO A 63 -0.91 -14.38 0.25
N PRO A 64 0.13 -14.92 -0.41
CA PRO A 64 1.48 -14.97 0.15
C PRO A 64 2.36 -13.73 -0.05
N LEU A 65 1.98 -12.75 -0.89
CA LEU A 65 2.91 -11.72 -1.38
C LEU A 65 3.43 -10.81 -0.25
N PHE A 66 2.57 -10.41 0.69
CA PHE A 66 3.04 -9.62 1.82
C PHE A 66 4.07 -10.39 2.66
N TYR A 67 3.80 -11.66 2.94
CA TYR A 67 4.68 -12.50 3.76
C TYR A 67 6.03 -12.75 3.06
N ALA A 68 6.03 -12.85 1.73
CA ALA A 68 7.27 -12.92 0.96
C ALA A 68 8.07 -11.62 1.09
N VAL A 69 7.43 -10.46 0.88
CA VAL A 69 8.10 -9.14 0.98
C VAL A 69 8.59 -8.87 2.39
N ALA A 70 7.74 -9.10 3.39
CA ALA A 70 8.04 -8.80 4.78
C ALA A 70 9.05 -9.81 5.37
N GLY A 71 8.99 -11.08 4.99
CA GLY A 71 9.95 -12.09 5.41
C GLY A 71 11.34 -11.82 4.82
N GLU A 72 11.44 -11.48 3.54
CA GLU A 72 12.70 -11.10 2.91
C GLU A 72 13.26 -9.80 3.50
N ALA A 73 12.40 -8.81 3.79
CA ALA A 73 12.82 -7.63 4.53
C ALA A 73 13.40 -7.99 5.90
N THR A 74 12.76 -8.89 6.65
CA THR A 74 13.28 -9.40 7.93
C THR A 74 14.65 -10.07 7.75
N ARG A 75 14.85 -10.91 6.73
CA ARG A 75 16.15 -11.55 6.44
C ARG A 75 17.24 -10.52 6.13
N LEU A 76 16.92 -9.47 5.37
CA LEU A 76 17.83 -8.36 5.13
C LEU A 76 18.16 -7.59 6.41
N GLY A 77 17.18 -7.42 7.31
CA GLY A 77 17.39 -6.83 8.63
C GLY A 77 18.35 -7.64 9.50
N GLU A 78 18.27 -8.97 9.43
CA GLU A 78 19.19 -9.89 10.11
C GLU A 78 20.60 -9.78 9.52
N ALA A 79 20.73 -9.82 8.19
CA ALA A 79 22.01 -9.64 7.51
C ALA A 79 22.65 -8.27 7.79
N ALA A 80 21.84 -7.23 8.02
CA ALA A 80 22.29 -5.89 8.38
C ALA A 80 22.59 -5.72 9.88
N GLY A 81 22.38 -6.74 10.72
CA GLY A 81 22.65 -6.69 12.16
C GLY A 81 21.70 -5.78 12.94
N LEU A 82 20.45 -5.62 12.49
CA LEU A 82 19.43 -4.90 13.26
C LEU A 82 19.12 -5.65 14.57
N GLY A 83 18.98 -4.91 15.67
CA GLY A 83 18.66 -5.50 16.98
C GLY A 83 17.34 -6.29 16.99
N ASP A 84 16.34 -5.84 16.22
CA ASP A 84 15.17 -6.64 15.85
C ASP A 84 15.04 -6.63 14.32
N PRO A 85 15.35 -7.73 13.62
CA PRO A 85 15.28 -7.83 12.16
C PRO A 85 13.91 -7.49 11.56
N ARG A 86 12.81 -7.74 12.29
CA ARG A 86 11.43 -7.52 11.83
C ARG A 86 11.12 -6.03 11.65
N LYS A 87 11.95 -5.15 12.21
CA LYS A 87 11.91 -3.69 11.99
C LYS A 87 12.08 -3.33 10.53
N ALA A 88 12.82 -4.12 9.75
CA ALA A 88 12.97 -3.89 8.32
C ALA A 88 11.62 -3.98 7.59
N ALA A 89 10.76 -4.92 7.96
CA ALA A 89 9.41 -5.02 7.39
C ALA A 89 8.51 -3.84 7.79
N GLN A 90 8.59 -3.36 9.04
CA GLN A 90 7.91 -2.13 9.44
C GLN A 90 8.45 -0.90 8.66
N GLY A 91 9.74 -0.89 8.36
CA GLY A 91 10.37 0.09 7.47
C GLY A 91 9.77 0.06 6.06
N VAL A 92 9.57 -1.13 5.50
CA VAL A 92 8.85 -1.31 4.22
C VAL A 92 7.43 -0.73 4.32
N ASN A 93 6.69 -1.02 5.39
CA ASN A 93 5.35 -0.47 5.61
C ASN A 93 5.34 1.06 5.70
N ALA A 94 6.35 1.67 6.33
CA ALA A 94 6.50 3.12 6.36
C ALA A 94 6.77 3.71 4.96
N LEU A 95 7.61 3.07 4.15
CA LEU A 95 7.85 3.49 2.76
C LEU A 95 6.60 3.35 1.90
N LEU A 96 5.82 2.27 2.09
CA LEU A 96 4.54 2.05 1.42
C LEU A 96 3.51 3.12 1.80
N ALA A 97 3.50 3.58 3.05
CA ALA A 97 2.65 4.69 3.49
C ALA A 97 2.98 5.99 2.74
N ILE A 98 4.27 6.32 2.65
CA ILE A 98 4.76 7.50 1.92
C ILE A 98 4.42 7.38 0.43
N GLY A 99 4.68 6.21 -0.17
CA GLY A 99 4.32 5.92 -1.55
C GLY A 99 2.82 6.08 -1.81
N THR A 100 1.98 5.57 -0.92
CA THR A 100 0.51 5.71 -0.98
C THR A 100 0.08 7.16 -0.91
N ALA A 101 0.71 7.98 -0.07
CA ALA A 101 0.41 9.40 0.04
C ALA A 101 0.75 10.16 -1.25
N LEU A 102 1.90 9.85 -1.86
CA LEU A 102 2.30 10.40 -3.16
C LEU A 102 1.35 9.97 -4.28
N LEU A 103 0.97 8.68 -4.31
CA LEU A 103 0.01 8.15 -5.27
C LEU A 103 -1.39 8.75 -5.09
N THR A 104 -1.83 8.99 -3.85
CA THR A 104 -3.10 9.65 -3.54
C THR A 104 -3.12 11.08 -4.07
N LEU A 105 -2.03 11.84 -3.84
CA LEU A 105 -1.89 13.19 -4.38
C LEU A 105 -1.91 13.19 -5.92
N LEU A 106 -1.24 12.19 -6.53
CA LEU A 106 -1.22 12.03 -7.97
C LEU A 106 -2.59 11.62 -8.55
N LEU A 107 -3.32 10.74 -7.87
CA LEU A 107 -4.69 10.36 -8.24
C LEU A 107 -5.60 11.59 -8.20
N ALA A 108 -5.57 12.35 -7.11
CA ALA A 108 -6.37 13.56 -6.96
C ALA A 108 -6.06 14.60 -8.05
N ARG A 109 -4.78 14.78 -8.40
CA ARG A 109 -4.35 15.63 -9.52
C ARG A 109 -4.85 15.16 -10.88
N THR A 110 -4.97 13.84 -11.06
CA THR A 110 -5.47 13.24 -12.30
C THR A 110 -6.99 13.40 -12.42
N LEU A 111 -7.73 13.22 -11.32
CA LEU A 111 -9.19 13.28 -11.31
C LEU A 111 -9.73 14.72 -11.31
N TRP A 112 -9.05 15.64 -10.62
CA TRP A 112 -9.51 17.02 -10.46
C TRP A 112 -8.40 18.03 -10.82
N PRO A 113 -8.00 18.12 -12.09
CA PRO A 113 -7.00 19.10 -12.52
C PRO A 113 -7.45 20.53 -12.16
N GLY A 114 -6.52 21.35 -11.67
CA GLY A 114 -6.78 22.74 -11.26
C GLY A 114 -7.46 22.92 -9.90
N ARG A 115 -7.99 21.86 -9.26
CA ARG A 115 -8.66 21.96 -7.94
C ARG A 115 -7.72 21.63 -6.78
N ALA A 116 -6.76 22.53 -6.52
CA ALA A 116 -5.70 22.31 -5.54
C ALA A 116 -6.20 21.99 -4.11
N LEU A 117 -7.34 22.54 -3.70
CA LEU A 117 -7.93 22.24 -2.40
C LEU A 117 -8.36 20.76 -2.28
N LEU A 118 -8.89 20.15 -3.35
CA LEU A 118 -9.26 18.73 -3.34
C LEU A 118 -8.02 17.82 -3.26
N HIS A 119 -6.89 18.25 -3.82
CA HIS A 119 -5.63 17.52 -3.73
C HIS A 119 -5.13 17.47 -2.28
N VAL A 120 -5.16 18.63 -1.60
CA VAL A 120 -4.80 18.73 -0.19
C VAL A 120 -5.80 17.96 0.67
N ALA A 121 -7.10 18.08 0.41
CA ALA A 121 -8.13 17.39 1.17
C ALA A 121 -8.01 15.86 1.08
N ALA A 122 -7.75 15.30 -0.11
CA ALA A 122 -7.53 13.87 -0.29
C ALA A 122 -6.31 13.36 0.49
N LEU A 123 -5.20 14.11 0.43
CA LEU A 123 -3.99 13.79 1.18
C LEU A 123 -4.19 13.93 2.70
N ALA A 124 -4.88 14.98 3.14
CA ALA A 124 -5.22 15.20 4.54
C ALA A 124 -6.10 14.06 5.07
N PHE A 125 -7.12 13.66 4.31
CA PHE A 125 -7.97 12.53 4.67
C PHE A 125 -7.14 11.26 4.91
N LEU A 126 -6.23 10.91 4.00
CA LEU A 126 -5.33 9.78 4.18
C LEU A 126 -4.45 9.94 5.43
N ALA A 127 -3.83 11.11 5.61
CA ALA A 127 -2.86 11.35 6.67
C ALA A 127 -3.48 11.36 8.08
N PHE A 128 -4.74 11.76 8.19
CA PHE A 128 -5.47 11.79 9.46
C PHE A 128 -6.36 10.57 9.69
N LEU A 129 -6.36 9.57 8.78
CA LEU A 129 -7.14 8.36 8.98
C LEU A 129 -6.41 7.44 9.97
N PRO A 130 -6.97 7.16 11.17
CA PRO A 130 -6.25 6.44 12.22
C PRO A 130 -5.81 5.04 11.80
N VAL A 131 -6.59 4.37 10.95
CA VAL A 131 -6.27 3.03 10.44
C VAL A 131 -4.98 3.03 9.62
N VAL A 132 -4.66 4.10 8.90
CA VAL A 132 -3.42 4.22 8.11
C VAL A 132 -2.25 4.28 9.08
N ALA A 133 -2.27 5.21 10.04
CA ALA A 133 -1.20 5.32 11.04
C ALA A 133 -1.01 4.05 11.87
N LYS A 134 -2.11 3.37 12.23
CA LYS A 134 -2.12 2.11 12.98
C LYS A 134 -1.48 0.98 12.18
N THR A 135 -1.98 0.70 10.98
CA THR A 135 -1.56 -0.48 10.19
C THR A 135 -0.16 -0.31 9.60
N THR A 136 0.28 0.92 9.31
CA THR A 136 1.65 1.18 8.82
C THR A 136 2.71 1.01 9.90
N ALA A 137 2.34 1.15 11.18
CA ALA A 137 3.21 0.85 12.31
C ALA A 137 3.38 -0.66 12.54
N MET A 138 2.41 -1.48 12.14
CA MET A 138 2.35 -2.90 12.46
C MET A 138 3.11 -3.76 11.43
N TYR A 139 3.49 -4.98 11.83
CA TYR A 139 3.89 -6.04 10.90
C TYR A 139 2.62 -6.62 10.25
N HIS A 140 2.12 -5.94 9.21
CA HIS A 140 0.77 -6.21 8.70
C HIS A 140 0.66 -6.03 7.17
N PRO A 141 -0.15 -6.83 6.45
CA PRO A 141 -0.37 -6.70 5.00
C PRO A 141 -1.11 -5.45 4.49
N GLU A 142 -1.85 -4.70 5.34
CA GLU A 142 -2.69 -3.62 4.81
C GLU A 142 -1.94 -2.49 4.10
N PRO A 143 -0.77 -2.02 4.55
CA PRO A 143 -0.03 -0.97 3.86
C PRO A 143 0.33 -1.36 2.41
N LEU A 144 0.74 -2.62 2.18
CA LEU A 144 1.05 -3.12 0.84
C LEU A 144 -0.22 -3.25 -0.02
N SER A 145 -1.31 -3.76 0.57
CA SER A 145 -2.60 -3.83 -0.11
C SER A 145 -3.09 -2.44 -0.54
N LEU A 146 -3.02 -1.46 0.38
CA LEU A 146 -3.43 -0.09 0.13
C LEU A 146 -2.58 0.54 -0.98
N PHE A 147 -1.26 0.39 -0.90
CA PHE A 147 -0.33 0.91 -1.91
C PHE A 147 -0.65 0.37 -3.31
N LEU A 148 -0.79 -0.96 -3.47
CA LEU A 148 -1.08 -1.58 -4.77
C LEU A 148 -2.46 -1.19 -5.29
N SER A 149 -3.47 -1.11 -4.42
CA SER A 149 -4.80 -0.61 -4.79
C SER A 149 -4.73 0.83 -5.29
N THR A 150 -4.07 1.75 -4.57
CA THR A 150 -3.93 3.14 -5.00
C THR A 150 -3.12 3.26 -6.28
N ALA A 151 -2.06 2.46 -6.45
CA ALA A 151 -1.27 2.41 -7.68
C ALA A 151 -2.12 1.97 -8.88
N GLY A 152 -2.93 0.92 -8.71
CA GLY A 152 -3.87 0.44 -9.74
C GLY A 152 -4.88 1.52 -10.13
N LEU A 153 -5.45 2.23 -9.15
CA LEU A 153 -6.37 3.36 -9.40
C LEU A 153 -5.68 4.51 -10.15
N VAL A 154 -4.45 4.86 -9.79
CA VAL A 154 -3.66 5.89 -10.50
C VAL A 154 -3.40 5.50 -11.95
N LEU A 155 -2.99 4.26 -12.20
CA LEU A 155 -2.74 3.75 -13.56
C LEU A 155 -4.02 3.78 -14.40
N ALA A 156 -5.12 3.24 -13.85
CA ALA A 156 -6.43 3.27 -14.49
C ALA A 156 -6.90 4.70 -14.81
N ALA A 157 -6.85 5.60 -13.83
CA ALA A 157 -7.25 7.00 -14.00
C ALA A 157 -6.41 7.70 -15.07
N ARG A 158 -5.09 7.49 -15.09
CA ARG A 158 -4.20 8.08 -16.10
C ARG A 158 -4.48 7.55 -17.52
N MET A 159 -4.70 6.24 -17.67
CA MET A 159 -5.03 5.64 -18.96
C MET A 159 -6.33 6.25 -19.53
N LEU A 160 -7.35 6.38 -18.68
CA LEU A 160 -8.63 6.97 -19.05
C LEU A 160 -8.54 8.47 -19.35
N ALA A 161 -7.90 9.24 -18.46
CA ALA A 161 -7.77 10.70 -18.59
C ALA A 161 -6.95 11.10 -19.82
N ARG A 162 -5.86 10.37 -20.12
CA ARG A 162 -4.99 10.63 -21.27
C ARG A 162 -5.43 9.90 -22.54
N ARG A 163 -6.48 9.07 -22.45
CA ARG A 163 -6.95 8.17 -23.51
C ARG A 163 -5.82 7.33 -24.13
N SER A 164 -4.86 6.92 -23.31
CA SER A 164 -3.68 6.16 -23.73
C SER A 164 -3.74 4.74 -23.16
N PHE A 165 -3.90 3.77 -24.06
CA PHE A 165 -4.12 2.35 -23.73
C PHE A 165 -2.97 1.47 -24.25
N GLY A 166 -1.74 1.95 -24.16
CA GLY A 166 -0.57 1.20 -24.61
C GLY A 166 -0.40 -0.13 -23.87
N ARG A 167 0.18 -1.13 -24.54
CA ARG A 167 0.40 -2.48 -23.98
C ARG A 167 1.11 -2.45 -22.64
N LEU A 168 2.16 -1.63 -22.51
CA LEU A 168 2.91 -1.51 -21.26
C LEU A 168 2.04 -0.99 -20.10
N ALA A 169 1.16 -0.02 -20.35
CA ALA A 169 0.26 0.51 -19.33
C ALA A 169 -0.79 -0.53 -18.90
N ALA A 170 -1.32 -1.30 -19.87
CA ALA A 170 -2.25 -2.39 -19.58
C ALA A 170 -1.58 -3.52 -18.78
N VAL A 171 -0.36 -3.94 -19.15
CA VAL A 171 0.42 -4.93 -18.39
C VAL A 171 0.74 -4.42 -17.00
N ALA A 172 1.22 -3.19 -16.86
CA ALA A 172 1.51 -2.59 -15.56
C ALA A 172 0.27 -2.56 -14.66
N LEU A 173 -0.90 -2.18 -15.21
CA LEU A 173 -2.17 -2.20 -14.47
C LEU A 173 -2.55 -3.62 -14.04
N GLY A 174 -2.49 -4.59 -14.97
CA GLY A 174 -2.82 -5.99 -14.69
C GLY A 174 -1.91 -6.61 -13.63
N VAL A 175 -0.59 -6.43 -13.74
CA VAL A 175 0.39 -6.86 -12.74
C VAL A 175 0.12 -6.20 -11.39
N THR A 176 -0.15 -4.90 -11.35
CA THR A 176 -0.45 -4.18 -10.10
C THR A 176 -1.69 -4.72 -9.41
N LEU A 177 -2.78 -4.94 -10.15
CA LEU A 177 -4.02 -5.48 -9.60
C LEU A 177 -3.88 -6.94 -9.17
N GLY A 178 -3.18 -7.76 -9.96
CA GLY A 178 -2.88 -9.15 -9.65
C GLY A 178 -1.99 -9.28 -8.40
N ALA A 179 -0.96 -8.45 -8.29
CA ALA A 179 -0.15 -8.37 -7.07
C ALA A 179 -1.00 -7.99 -5.85
N GLY A 180 -1.98 -7.07 -6.00
CA GLY A 180 -2.95 -6.77 -4.96
C GLY A 180 -3.72 -8.02 -4.49
N GLN A 181 -4.18 -8.86 -5.43
CA GLN A 181 -4.85 -10.12 -5.10
C GLN A 181 -3.95 -11.06 -4.33
N LEU A 182 -2.65 -11.06 -4.63
CA LEU A 182 -1.65 -11.86 -3.92
C LEU A 182 -1.28 -11.30 -2.54
N VAL A 183 -1.81 -10.15 -2.12
CA VAL A 183 -1.65 -9.61 -0.76
C VAL A 183 -2.89 -9.88 0.08
N ARG A 184 -4.07 -9.49 -0.42
CA ARG A 184 -5.34 -9.62 0.29
C ARG A 184 -6.46 -9.86 -0.71
N ALA A 185 -7.35 -10.81 -0.40
CA ALA A 185 -8.56 -11.07 -1.18
C ALA A 185 -9.45 -9.81 -1.32
N PHE A 186 -9.43 -8.90 -0.34
CA PHE A 186 -10.19 -7.65 -0.40
C PHE A 186 -9.78 -6.70 -1.52
N SER A 187 -8.58 -6.85 -2.10
CA SER A 187 -8.19 -6.07 -3.28
C SER A 187 -9.07 -6.38 -4.50
N LEU A 188 -9.87 -7.45 -4.48
CA LEU A 188 -10.89 -7.76 -5.50
C LEU A 188 -11.84 -6.60 -5.73
N TRP A 189 -12.17 -5.83 -4.70
CA TRP A 189 -13.01 -4.64 -4.84
C TRP A 189 -12.33 -3.57 -5.71
N THR A 190 -11.03 -3.35 -5.55
CA THR A 190 -10.28 -2.43 -6.42
C THR A 190 -10.24 -2.93 -7.85
N PHE A 191 -10.01 -4.23 -8.05
CA PHE A 191 -10.07 -4.85 -9.37
C PHE A 191 -11.43 -4.62 -10.04
N ALA A 192 -12.52 -4.91 -9.32
CA ALA A 192 -13.88 -4.72 -9.82
C ALA A 192 -14.16 -3.26 -10.19
N VAL A 193 -13.81 -2.31 -9.31
CA VAL A 193 -13.96 -0.87 -9.58
C VAL A 193 -13.22 -0.47 -10.85
N VAL A 194 -11.98 -0.92 -11.04
CA VAL A 194 -11.21 -0.62 -12.25
C VAL A 194 -11.93 -1.18 -13.49
N VAL A 195 -12.27 -2.47 -13.50
CA VAL A 195 -12.94 -3.11 -14.65
C VAL A 195 -14.25 -2.41 -14.98
N LEU A 196 -15.12 -2.18 -13.99
CA LEU A 196 -16.40 -1.50 -14.17
C LEU A 196 -16.22 -0.08 -14.71
N THR A 197 -15.20 0.65 -14.25
CA THR A 197 -14.91 2.01 -14.74
C THR A 197 -14.49 1.98 -16.21
N PHE A 198 -13.65 1.03 -16.62
CA PHE A 198 -13.27 0.86 -18.03
C PHE A 198 -14.46 0.46 -18.90
N LEU A 199 -15.33 -0.44 -18.42
CA LEU A 199 -16.56 -0.83 -19.12
C LEU A 199 -17.51 0.36 -19.30
N ALA A 200 -17.78 1.12 -18.23
CA ALA A 200 -18.59 2.33 -18.29
C ALA A 200 -17.99 3.34 -19.27
N ALA A 201 -16.68 3.55 -19.24
CA ALA A 201 -15.98 4.45 -20.15
C ALA A 201 -15.99 3.96 -21.61
N ALA A 202 -16.12 2.66 -21.86
CA ALA A 202 -16.27 2.10 -23.20
C ALA A 202 -17.71 2.23 -23.70
N LEU A 203 -18.71 2.02 -22.83
CA LEU A 203 -20.13 2.16 -23.15
C LEU A 203 -20.53 3.62 -23.40
N ALA A 204 -20.02 4.57 -22.60
CA ALA A 204 -20.30 6.00 -22.78
C ALA A 204 -19.65 6.61 -24.04
N ARG A 205 -18.85 5.84 -24.78
CA ARG A 205 -18.27 6.23 -26.07
C ARG A 205 -19.04 5.66 -27.27
N ARG A 206 -20.02 4.80 -27.03
CA ARG A 206 -20.99 4.37 -28.04
C ARG A 206 -22.12 5.38 -28.11
#